data_AF-A0A975PH39-F1
#
_entry.id   AF-A0A975PH39-F1
#
_cell.length_a   1.000
_cell.length_b   1.000
_cell.length_c   1.000
_cell.angle_alpha   90.00
_cell.angle_beta   90.00
_cell.angle_gamma   90.00
#
_symmetry.space_group_name_H-M   'P 1'
#
loop_
_entity.id
_entity.type
_entity.pdbx_description
1 polymer ?
#
loop_
_entity_poly.entity_id
_entity_poly.type
_entity_poly.pdbx_seq_one_letter_code
_entity_poly.pdbx_strand_id
1 'polypeptide(L)'
;MSKIIDFQCTYDYFEGVGTIVTENINLKFPEAYKEWEAMAKLAIAIKKRDNAEFCELPFCHTLEAEALGGIINYGDENIGPRAKEYICTTAEELLKLPEIDFSKGRIAGVLKACRYLREKGEDVILYVSGPFTILNTLMDARYLFKILKKQPEVMQKIFEKLQKEILGFIEEAQKSGVNMISYGDSIGGLNILGPKLSEEVVERFTYPLFKRVEAVLKDKAIMLLCPKTAFALLGTEKAVWRDIDLGEAVGYSEGCKRIIGKAKFTGQMCVKNKGFELKNGIIKAIDLL
;
A
#
# COMPACT_ATOMS: atom_id res chain seq x y z
N MET A 1 -12.66 11.22 24.80
CA MET A 1 -12.58 11.37 23.33
C MET A 1 -11.25 10.80 22.90
N SER A 2 -11.27 9.64 22.26
CA SER A 2 -10.10 9.13 21.54
C SER A 2 -9.60 10.20 20.57
N LYS A 3 -8.28 10.31 20.41
CA LYS A 3 -7.66 11.30 19.53
C LYS A 3 -6.85 10.52 18.49
N ILE A 4 -7.01 10.87 17.21
CA ILE A 4 -6.13 10.38 16.16
C ILE A 4 -4.71 10.87 16.46
N ILE A 5 -3.77 9.93 16.58
CA ILE A 5 -2.35 10.21 16.78
C ILE A 5 -1.66 10.07 15.43
N ASP A 6 -0.80 11.04 15.08
CA ASP A 6 0.01 10.92 13.87
C ASP A 6 1.25 10.06 14.13
N PHE A 7 1.69 9.36 13.08
CA PHE A 7 2.97 8.65 13.09
C PHE A 7 4.01 9.45 12.31
N GLN A 8 5.17 9.67 12.93
CA GLN A 8 6.29 10.38 12.30
C GLN A 8 7.04 9.41 11.36
N CYS A 9 6.87 9.60 10.06
CA CYS A 9 7.60 8.83 9.06
C CYS A 9 9.07 9.25 9.05
N THR A 10 9.97 8.27 9.06
CA THR A 10 11.43 8.48 8.93
C THR A 10 11.95 8.03 7.56
N TYR A 11 11.07 7.64 6.65
CA TYR A 11 11.38 7.13 5.32
C TYR A 11 10.72 8.01 4.27
N ASP A 12 11.45 8.33 3.22
CA ASP A 12 10.93 9.12 2.11
C ASP A 12 9.90 8.34 1.28
N TYR A 13 9.07 9.10 0.57
CA TYR A 13 7.99 8.56 -0.26
C TYR A 13 8.50 7.60 -1.35
N PHE A 14 9.74 7.83 -1.81
CA PHE A 14 10.47 6.95 -2.69
C PHE A 14 11.96 7.05 -2.34
N GLU A 15 12.53 5.97 -1.83
CA GLU A 15 13.98 5.78 -1.86
C GLU A 15 14.27 5.06 -3.17
N GLY A 16 15.04 5.69 -4.06
CA GLY A 16 15.52 5.07 -5.28
C GLY A 16 16.07 3.67 -5.04
N VAL A 17 15.89 2.79 -6.02
CA VAL A 17 16.45 1.44 -5.94
C VAL A 17 17.98 1.49 -5.98
N GLY A 18 18.56 2.60 -6.46
CA GLY A 18 19.97 2.96 -6.33
C GLY A 18 20.89 2.20 -7.29
N THR A 19 21.88 2.90 -7.85
CA THR A 19 22.75 2.41 -8.94
C THR A 19 23.52 1.12 -8.59
N ILE A 20 23.88 0.93 -7.31
CA ILE A 20 24.62 -0.25 -6.85
C ILE A 20 23.83 -1.55 -7.06
N VAL A 21 22.50 -1.51 -6.96
CA VAL A 21 21.66 -2.69 -7.20
C VAL A 21 21.63 -3.01 -8.69
N THR A 22 21.63 -1.99 -9.54
CA THR A 22 21.31 -2.10 -10.96
C THR A 22 22.49 -2.57 -11.80
N GLU A 23 23.71 -2.12 -11.46
CA GLU A 23 24.96 -2.55 -12.10
C GLU A 23 25.18 -4.07 -11.99
N ASN A 24 24.82 -4.66 -10.84
CA ASN A 24 25.02 -6.08 -10.57
C ASN A 24 24.10 -7.03 -11.36
N ILE A 25 22.99 -6.51 -11.92
CA ILE A 25 21.96 -7.32 -12.60
C ILE A 25 21.67 -6.86 -14.03
N ASN A 26 22.41 -5.85 -14.54
CA ASN A 26 22.31 -5.31 -15.88
C ASN A 26 20.86 -4.98 -16.30
N LEU A 27 20.12 -4.33 -15.41
CA LEU A 27 18.77 -3.84 -15.70
C LEU A 27 18.80 -2.40 -16.21
N LYS A 28 17.95 -2.13 -17.20
CA LYS A 28 17.74 -0.78 -17.75
C LYS A 28 16.48 -0.15 -17.17
N PHE A 29 16.53 1.15 -16.96
CA PHE A 29 15.39 1.95 -16.53
C PHE A 29 14.90 2.78 -17.71
N PRO A 30 13.57 2.86 -17.93
CA PRO A 30 12.49 2.46 -17.01
C PRO A 30 11.99 1.02 -17.16
N GLU A 31 12.60 0.17 -17.98
CA GLU A 31 12.13 -1.21 -18.24
C GLU A 31 12.04 -2.05 -16.97
N ALA A 32 12.95 -1.83 -16.01
CA ALA A 32 12.93 -2.46 -14.68
C ALA A 32 11.65 -2.20 -13.88
N TYR A 33 10.92 -1.12 -14.19
CA TYR A 33 9.63 -0.80 -13.57
C TYR A 33 8.43 -1.28 -14.40
N LYS A 34 8.63 -1.70 -15.66
CA LYS A 34 7.55 -1.99 -16.62
C LYS A 34 7.40 -3.47 -16.95
N GLU A 35 8.51 -4.19 -17.06
CA GLU A 35 8.52 -5.60 -17.44
C GLU A 35 8.58 -6.51 -16.21
N TRP A 36 7.71 -7.52 -16.17
CA TRP A 36 7.53 -8.35 -14.98
C TRP A 36 8.79 -9.17 -14.64
N GLU A 37 9.54 -9.66 -15.64
CA GLU A 37 10.81 -10.37 -15.41
C GLU A 37 11.84 -9.45 -14.75
N ALA A 38 11.89 -8.20 -15.21
CA ALA A 38 12.82 -7.20 -14.71
C ALA A 38 12.44 -6.78 -13.29
N MET A 39 11.14 -6.58 -13.01
CA MET A 39 10.63 -6.32 -11.66
C MET A 39 10.98 -7.46 -10.68
N ALA A 40 10.78 -8.71 -11.08
CA ALA A 40 11.12 -9.86 -10.23
C ALA A 40 12.63 -9.95 -9.93
N LYS A 41 13.48 -9.74 -10.95
CA LYS A 41 14.94 -9.71 -10.77
C LYS A 41 15.37 -8.57 -9.84
N LEU A 42 14.79 -7.39 -10.01
CA LEU A 42 15.07 -6.23 -9.18
C LEU A 42 14.64 -6.47 -7.72
N ALA A 43 13.46 -7.05 -7.49
CA ALA A 43 12.97 -7.35 -6.16
C ALA A 43 13.89 -8.32 -5.39
N ILE A 44 14.39 -9.37 -6.06
CA ILE A 44 15.37 -10.30 -5.47
C ILE A 44 16.68 -9.58 -5.15
N ALA A 45 17.16 -8.71 -6.04
CA ALA A 45 18.41 -7.98 -5.83
C ALA A 45 18.31 -7.00 -4.65
N ILE A 46 17.20 -6.27 -4.53
CA ILE A 46 16.92 -5.38 -3.39
C ILE A 46 16.82 -6.20 -2.09
N LYS A 47 16.09 -7.32 -2.10
CA LYS A 47 16.00 -8.22 -0.95
C LYS A 47 17.39 -8.63 -0.46
N LYS A 48 18.27 -9.04 -1.36
CA LYS A 48 19.65 -9.46 -1.04
C LYS A 48 20.50 -8.31 -0.52
N ARG A 49 20.46 -7.14 -1.17
CA ARG A 49 21.21 -5.96 -0.73
C ARG A 49 20.82 -5.55 0.70
N ASP A 50 19.52 -5.53 0.98
CA ASP A 50 18.99 -5.02 2.24
C ASP A 50 18.90 -6.09 3.34
N ASN A 51 19.33 -7.33 3.04
CA ASN A 51 19.13 -8.49 3.90
C ASN A 51 17.68 -8.60 4.42
N ALA A 52 16.71 -8.39 3.52
CA ALA A 52 15.30 -8.33 3.85
C ALA A 52 14.63 -9.72 3.84
N GLU A 53 13.55 -9.86 4.60
CA GLU A 53 12.78 -11.11 4.71
C GLU A 53 11.94 -11.42 3.47
N PHE A 54 11.56 -10.40 2.69
CA PHE A 54 10.61 -10.50 1.58
C PHE A 54 11.09 -9.71 0.35
N CYS A 55 10.54 -10.07 -0.81
CA CYS A 55 10.60 -9.28 -2.02
C CYS A 55 9.49 -8.22 -2.01
N GLU A 56 9.83 -6.99 -2.37
CA GLU A 56 8.92 -5.85 -2.37
C GLU A 56 8.46 -5.51 -3.79
N LEU A 57 7.14 -5.38 -4.01
CA LEU A 57 6.56 -4.99 -5.30
C LEU A 57 5.29 -4.15 -5.11
N PRO A 58 4.90 -3.29 -6.07
CA PRO A 58 5.80 -2.63 -7.00
C PRO A 58 6.78 -1.70 -6.25
N PHE A 59 7.68 -1.05 -6.96
CA PHE A 59 8.62 -0.08 -6.38
C PHE A 59 8.06 1.34 -6.29
N CYS A 60 6.74 1.55 -6.45
CA CYS A 60 6.13 2.88 -6.48
C CYS A 60 4.66 2.86 -6.07
N HIS A 61 4.07 4.03 -5.86
CA HIS A 61 2.65 4.20 -5.52
C HIS A 61 1.82 4.82 -6.65
N THR A 62 2.14 4.45 -7.90
CA THR A 62 1.45 4.96 -9.11
C THR A 62 0.67 3.87 -9.86
N LEU A 63 0.71 2.63 -9.38
CA LEU A 63 0.27 1.45 -10.12
C LEU A 63 -1.25 1.46 -10.37
N GLU A 64 -2.03 1.69 -9.32
CA GLU A 64 -3.49 1.71 -9.39
C GLU A 64 -3.99 2.91 -10.20
N ALA A 65 -3.35 4.07 -10.01
CA ALA A 65 -3.67 5.27 -10.77
C ALA A 65 -3.34 5.12 -12.27
N GLU A 66 -2.21 4.50 -12.63
CA GLU A 66 -1.92 4.18 -14.03
C GLU A 66 -2.97 3.24 -14.61
N ALA A 67 -3.39 2.21 -13.86
CA ALA A 67 -4.39 1.27 -14.33
C ALA A 67 -5.77 1.91 -14.53
N LEU A 68 -6.04 3.02 -13.85
CA LEU A 68 -7.21 3.89 -14.05
C LEU A 68 -7.04 4.90 -15.20
N GLY A 69 -5.88 4.93 -15.88
CA GLY A 69 -5.59 5.80 -17.03
C GLY A 69 -4.60 6.94 -16.74
N GLY A 70 -4.05 7.02 -15.53
CA GLY A 70 -3.07 8.04 -15.16
C GLY A 70 -1.79 7.99 -15.98
N ILE A 71 -1.19 9.15 -16.25
CA ILE A 71 0.02 9.27 -17.08
C ILE A 71 1.25 9.32 -16.18
N ILE A 72 2.15 8.34 -16.34
CA ILE A 72 3.29 8.15 -15.43
C ILE A 72 4.61 8.55 -16.10
N ASN A 73 5.43 9.29 -15.36
CA ASN A 73 6.84 9.45 -15.65
C ASN A 73 7.60 8.42 -14.81
N TYR A 74 8.15 7.40 -15.47
CA TYR A 74 8.82 6.29 -14.80
C TYR A 74 10.17 6.65 -14.18
N GLY A 75 10.73 7.81 -14.54
CA GLY A 75 12.04 8.23 -14.05
C GLY A 75 13.14 7.21 -14.35
N ASP A 76 14.09 7.13 -13.43
CA ASP A 76 15.27 6.27 -13.46
C ASP A 76 15.42 5.51 -12.13
N GLU A 77 16.58 4.91 -11.89
CA GLU A 77 16.89 4.17 -10.67
C GLU A 77 16.88 5.03 -9.38
N ASN A 78 16.98 6.36 -9.50
CA ASN A 78 17.09 7.28 -8.37
C ASN A 78 15.75 7.93 -8.02
N ILE A 79 14.92 8.24 -9.02
CA ILE A 79 13.68 9.03 -8.82
C ILE A 79 12.41 8.18 -8.96
N GLY A 80 12.45 7.13 -9.78
CA GLY A 80 11.34 6.21 -9.98
C GLY A 80 10.03 6.79 -10.52
N PRO A 81 8.98 5.94 -10.59
CA PRO A 81 7.70 6.31 -11.18
C PRO A 81 6.89 7.33 -10.36
N ARG A 82 6.46 8.41 -11.02
CA ARG A 82 5.62 9.49 -10.46
C ARG A 82 4.57 9.99 -11.46
N ALA A 83 3.58 10.74 -10.98
CA ALA A 83 2.63 11.41 -11.86
C ALA A 83 3.37 12.32 -12.86
N LYS A 84 3.05 12.21 -14.15
CA LYS A 84 3.56 13.11 -15.19
C LYS A 84 2.61 14.29 -15.37
N GLU A 85 1.33 13.98 -15.56
CA GLU A 85 0.26 14.94 -15.85
C GLU A 85 -1.03 14.48 -15.17
N TYR A 86 -1.85 15.43 -14.73
CA TYR A 86 -3.16 15.14 -14.15
C TYR A 86 -4.21 15.07 -15.27
N ILE A 87 -5.00 14.00 -15.26
CA ILE A 87 -6.04 13.75 -16.27
C ILE A 87 -7.44 14.14 -15.79
N CYS A 88 -7.59 14.54 -14.52
CA CYS A 88 -8.86 14.94 -13.93
C CYS A 88 -8.74 16.28 -13.19
N THR A 89 -9.81 17.07 -13.26
CA THR A 89 -10.00 18.33 -12.52
C THR A 89 -11.37 18.42 -11.83
N THR A 90 -12.30 17.53 -12.17
CA THR A 90 -13.66 17.47 -11.63
C THR A 90 -14.00 16.12 -11.03
N ALA A 91 -15.04 16.07 -10.19
CA ALA A 91 -15.49 14.83 -9.56
C ALA A 91 -16.15 13.88 -10.59
N GLU A 92 -16.83 14.46 -11.59
CA GLU A 92 -17.48 13.73 -12.69
C GLU A 92 -16.46 13.01 -13.57
N GLU A 93 -15.29 13.62 -13.82
CA GLU A 93 -14.19 12.97 -14.55
C GLU A 93 -13.65 11.76 -13.78
N LEU A 94 -13.44 11.89 -12.45
CA LEU A 94 -13.01 10.77 -11.61
C LEU A 94 -13.99 9.59 -11.64
N LEU A 95 -15.29 9.88 -11.60
CA LEU A 95 -16.34 8.86 -11.67
C LEU A 95 -16.45 8.18 -13.05
N LYS A 96 -16.01 8.86 -14.11
CA LYS A 96 -15.98 8.32 -15.49
C LYS A 96 -14.72 7.53 -15.81
N LEU A 97 -13.72 7.52 -14.93
CA LEU A 97 -12.53 6.70 -15.12
C LEU A 97 -12.91 5.21 -15.27
N PRO A 98 -12.18 4.46 -16.11
CA PRO A 98 -12.44 3.04 -16.29
C PRO A 98 -12.34 2.26 -14.97
N GLU A 99 -12.86 1.04 -14.96
CA GLU A 99 -12.51 0.07 -13.92
C GLU A 99 -11.10 -0.48 -14.19
N ILE A 100 -10.41 -0.92 -13.15
CA ILE A 100 -9.08 -1.51 -13.31
C ILE A 100 -9.19 -2.87 -14.02
N ASP A 101 -8.52 -2.99 -15.17
CA ASP A 101 -8.33 -4.27 -15.84
C ASP A 101 -7.02 -4.93 -15.35
N PHE A 102 -7.14 -5.83 -14.37
CA PHE A 102 -6.00 -6.53 -13.77
C PHE A 102 -5.27 -7.49 -14.73
N SER A 103 -5.76 -7.68 -15.95
CA SER A 103 -5.12 -8.51 -16.98
C SER A 103 -4.21 -7.72 -17.93
N LYS A 104 -4.21 -6.37 -17.84
CA LYS A 104 -3.46 -5.50 -18.74
C LYS A 104 -2.54 -4.53 -17.99
N GLY A 105 -1.60 -3.97 -18.75
CA GLY A 105 -0.68 -2.95 -18.26
C GLY A 105 0.26 -3.45 -17.16
N ARG A 106 0.85 -2.50 -16.44
CA ARG A 106 1.88 -2.80 -15.44
C ARG A 106 1.33 -3.50 -14.21
N ILE A 107 0.06 -3.28 -13.86
CA ILE A 107 -0.59 -3.98 -12.73
C ILE A 107 -0.65 -5.49 -12.96
N ALA A 108 -0.94 -5.93 -14.19
CA ALA A 108 -0.84 -7.33 -14.58
C ALA A 108 0.61 -7.85 -14.51
N GLY A 109 1.57 -7.03 -14.94
CA GLY A 109 3.00 -7.34 -14.82
C GLY A 109 3.44 -7.53 -13.37
N VAL A 110 3.00 -6.67 -12.46
CA VAL A 110 3.28 -6.77 -11.02
C VAL A 110 2.67 -8.03 -10.43
N LEU A 111 1.40 -8.34 -10.74
CA LEU A 111 0.75 -9.58 -10.29
C LEU A 111 1.48 -10.83 -10.80
N LYS A 112 1.94 -10.82 -12.05
CA LYS A 112 2.74 -11.89 -12.65
C LYS A 112 4.10 -12.04 -11.97
N ALA A 113 4.79 -10.93 -11.69
CA ALA A 113 6.05 -10.93 -10.94
C ALA A 113 5.87 -11.48 -9.52
N CYS A 114 4.79 -11.09 -8.82
CA CYS A 114 4.44 -11.63 -7.51
C CYS A 114 4.25 -13.15 -7.57
N ARG A 115 3.46 -13.65 -8.54
CA ARG A 115 3.24 -15.10 -8.74
C ARG A 115 4.54 -15.85 -8.94
N TYR A 116 5.39 -15.36 -9.85
CA TYR A 116 6.69 -15.95 -10.13
C TYR A 116 7.59 -16.03 -8.88
N LEU A 117 7.65 -14.96 -8.08
CA LEU A 117 8.45 -14.93 -6.85
C LEU A 117 7.91 -15.94 -5.82
N ARG A 118 6.58 -16.02 -5.65
CA ARG A 118 5.95 -16.99 -4.75
C ARG A 118 6.19 -18.43 -5.19
N GLU A 119 6.15 -18.72 -6.49
CA GLU A 119 6.49 -20.04 -7.06
C GLU A 119 7.96 -20.42 -6.85
N LYS A 120 8.85 -19.43 -6.70
CA LYS A 120 10.27 -19.64 -6.32
C LYS A 120 10.48 -19.83 -4.82
N GLY A 121 9.43 -19.72 -4.00
CA GLY A 121 9.52 -19.85 -2.55
C GLY A 121 9.87 -18.55 -1.82
N GLU A 122 9.89 -17.40 -2.50
CA GLU A 122 10.13 -16.10 -1.89
C GLU A 122 8.86 -15.58 -1.21
N ASP A 123 8.98 -14.95 -0.03
CA ASP A 123 7.91 -14.11 0.53
C ASP A 123 7.78 -12.80 -0.23
N VAL A 124 6.54 -12.35 -0.45
CA VAL A 124 6.26 -11.14 -1.24
C VAL A 124 5.36 -10.21 -0.46
N ILE A 125 5.82 -8.97 -0.32
CA ILE A 125 5.00 -7.86 0.14
C ILE A 125 4.54 -7.03 -1.07
N LEU A 126 3.22 -6.94 -1.25
CA LEU A 126 2.62 -6.10 -2.27
C LEU A 126 2.18 -4.76 -1.67
N TYR A 127 2.71 -3.66 -2.17
CA TYR A 127 2.25 -2.32 -1.82
C TYR A 127 0.94 -1.99 -2.54
N VAL A 128 -0.05 -1.58 -1.76
CA VAL A 128 -1.37 -1.11 -2.21
C VAL A 128 -1.56 0.32 -1.71
N SER A 129 -1.89 1.20 -2.64
CA SER A 129 -2.09 2.63 -2.41
C SER A 129 -3.50 2.90 -1.90
N GLY A 130 -3.62 3.81 -0.94
CA GLY A 130 -4.91 4.33 -0.49
C GLY A 130 -5.49 5.40 -1.40
N PRO A 131 -6.73 5.84 -1.14
CA PRO A 131 -7.52 6.63 -2.06
C PRO A 131 -6.88 7.98 -2.37
N PHE A 132 -6.29 8.69 -1.40
CA PHE A 132 -5.74 10.00 -1.68
C PHE A 132 -4.42 9.92 -2.45
N THR A 133 -3.58 8.92 -2.17
CA THR A 133 -2.39 8.62 -2.97
C THR A 133 -2.76 8.31 -4.44
N ILE A 134 -3.79 7.48 -4.67
CA ILE A 134 -4.28 7.17 -6.02
C ILE A 134 -4.81 8.44 -6.69
N LEU A 135 -5.73 9.16 -6.03
CA LEU A 135 -6.37 10.34 -6.59
C LEU A 135 -5.39 11.48 -6.85
N ASN A 136 -4.39 11.67 -6.00
CA ASN A 136 -3.35 12.69 -6.18
C ASN A 136 -2.40 12.38 -7.36
N THR A 137 -2.43 11.16 -7.91
CA THR A 137 -1.73 10.84 -9.16
C THR A 137 -2.57 11.21 -10.39
N LEU A 138 -3.89 11.25 -10.24
CA LEU A 138 -4.86 11.50 -11.31
C LEU A 138 -5.30 12.98 -11.38
N MET A 139 -5.27 13.67 -10.24
CA MET A 139 -5.79 15.01 -10.02
C MET A 139 -4.91 15.77 -9.05
N ASP A 140 -4.73 17.07 -9.28
CA ASP A 140 -4.05 17.96 -8.34
C ASP A 140 -4.77 18.00 -6.97
N ALA A 141 -4.01 17.87 -5.88
CA ALA A 141 -4.52 17.88 -4.51
C ALA A 141 -5.49 19.04 -4.20
N ARG A 142 -5.30 20.21 -4.82
CA ARG A 142 -6.18 21.38 -4.61
C ARG A 142 -7.62 21.09 -5.02
N TYR A 143 -7.82 20.41 -6.15
CA TYR A 143 -9.15 20.02 -6.62
C TYR A 143 -9.72 18.89 -5.77
N LEU A 144 -8.88 17.91 -5.41
CA LEU A 144 -9.26 16.79 -4.56
C LEU A 144 -9.81 17.26 -3.20
N PHE A 145 -9.10 18.13 -2.50
CA PHE A 145 -9.55 18.67 -1.21
C PHE A 145 -10.75 19.59 -1.35
N LYS A 146 -10.90 20.29 -2.49
CA LYS A 146 -12.11 21.06 -2.79
C LYS A 146 -13.33 20.14 -2.93
N ILE A 147 -13.21 19.03 -3.66
CA ILE A 147 -14.29 18.04 -3.82
C ILE A 147 -14.65 17.43 -2.47
N LEU A 148 -13.65 16.94 -1.72
CA LEU A 148 -13.86 16.37 -0.38
C LEU A 148 -14.67 17.31 0.53
N LYS A 149 -14.32 18.60 0.55
CA LYS A 149 -14.97 19.60 1.41
C LYS A 149 -16.30 20.13 0.90
N LYS A 150 -16.49 20.25 -0.42
CA LYS A 150 -17.63 20.95 -1.02
C LYS A 150 -18.67 20.04 -1.63
N GLN A 151 -18.33 18.78 -1.92
CA GLN A 151 -19.19 17.81 -2.58
C GLN A 151 -19.13 16.45 -1.86
N PRO A 152 -19.49 16.39 -0.55
CA PRO A 152 -19.32 15.18 0.24
C PRO A 152 -20.07 13.97 -0.35
N GLU A 153 -21.29 14.15 -0.87
CA GLU A 153 -22.07 13.07 -1.48
C GLU A 153 -21.40 12.50 -2.74
N VAL A 154 -20.81 13.37 -3.59
CA VAL A 154 -20.09 12.93 -4.78
C VAL A 154 -18.78 12.24 -4.39
N MET A 155 -18.09 12.76 -3.37
CA MET A 155 -16.91 12.12 -2.81
C MET A 155 -17.22 10.71 -2.27
N GLN A 156 -18.44 10.48 -1.74
CA GLN A 156 -18.84 9.14 -1.30
C GLN A 156 -18.84 8.15 -2.46
N LYS A 157 -19.36 8.56 -3.62
CA LYS A 157 -19.37 7.71 -4.82
C LYS A 157 -17.96 7.42 -5.33
N ILE A 158 -17.06 8.41 -5.26
CA ILE A 158 -15.64 8.22 -5.61
C ILE A 158 -14.99 7.20 -4.65
N PHE A 159 -15.26 7.34 -3.35
CA PHE A 159 -14.81 6.39 -2.33
C PHE A 159 -15.33 4.98 -2.57
N GLU A 160 -16.61 4.81 -2.86
CA GLU A 160 -17.20 3.51 -3.18
C GLU A 160 -16.55 2.86 -4.42
N LYS A 161 -16.30 3.65 -5.48
CA LYS A 161 -15.56 3.18 -6.66
C LYS A 161 -14.16 2.70 -6.25
N LEU A 162 -13.37 3.52 -5.57
CA LEU A 162 -12.01 3.15 -5.17
C LEU A 162 -11.97 1.97 -4.19
N GLN A 163 -12.94 1.83 -3.29
CA GLN A 163 -13.06 0.65 -2.44
C GLN A 163 -13.23 -0.62 -3.28
N LYS A 164 -14.06 -0.58 -4.33
CA LYS A 164 -14.24 -1.71 -5.25
C LYS A 164 -12.94 -2.05 -5.98
N GLU A 165 -12.25 -1.04 -6.53
CA GLU A 165 -10.99 -1.25 -7.26
C GLU A 165 -9.88 -1.82 -6.35
N ILE A 166 -9.70 -1.26 -5.15
CA ILE A 166 -8.69 -1.72 -4.18
C ILE A 166 -9.01 -3.14 -3.70
N LEU A 167 -10.27 -3.44 -3.41
CA LEU A 167 -10.69 -4.79 -3.00
C LEU A 167 -10.39 -5.81 -4.12
N GLY A 168 -10.72 -5.47 -5.37
CA GLY A 168 -10.40 -6.31 -6.53
C GLY A 168 -8.90 -6.55 -6.67
N PHE A 169 -8.07 -5.53 -6.44
CA PHE A 169 -6.62 -5.68 -6.49
C PHE A 169 -6.09 -6.63 -5.41
N ILE A 170 -6.62 -6.52 -4.18
CA ILE A 170 -6.29 -7.41 -3.07
C ILE A 170 -6.69 -8.86 -3.38
N GLU A 171 -7.85 -9.09 -4.01
CA GLU A 171 -8.27 -10.43 -4.42
C GLU A 171 -7.34 -11.02 -5.49
N GLU A 172 -6.95 -10.24 -6.50
CA GLU A 172 -5.99 -10.67 -7.53
C GLU A 172 -4.58 -10.93 -6.98
N ALA A 173 -4.14 -10.12 -6.01
CA ALA A 173 -2.88 -10.33 -5.30
C ALA A 173 -2.88 -11.69 -4.58
N GLN A 174 -3.96 -12.03 -3.88
CA GLN A 174 -4.12 -13.33 -3.23
C GLN A 174 -4.14 -14.48 -4.25
N LYS A 175 -4.80 -14.32 -5.41
CA LYS A 175 -4.77 -15.31 -6.51
C LYS A 175 -3.37 -15.51 -7.10
N SER A 176 -2.50 -14.51 -6.94
CA SER A 176 -1.08 -14.54 -7.32
C SER A 176 -0.18 -15.05 -6.19
N GLY A 177 -0.76 -15.50 -5.08
CA GLY A 177 -0.03 -16.12 -3.97
C GLY A 177 0.64 -15.14 -3.00
N VAL A 178 0.40 -13.83 -3.15
CA VAL A 178 0.93 -12.79 -2.24
C VAL A 178 0.50 -13.11 -0.81
N ASN A 179 1.45 -13.05 0.12
CA ASN A 179 1.24 -13.40 1.53
C ASN A 179 1.36 -12.20 2.48
N MET A 180 1.85 -11.06 2.00
CA MET A 180 1.88 -9.81 2.76
C MET A 180 1.38 -8.68 1.85
N ILE A 181 0.43 -7.87 2.32
CA ILE A 181 -0.10 -6.72 1.57
C ILE A 181 0.11 -5.47 2.42
N SER A 182 0.90 -4.53 1.96
CA SER A 182 1.16 -3.27 2.67
C SER A 182 0.26 -2.16 2.14
N TYR A 183 -0.67 -1.69 2.97
CA TYR A 183 -1.57 -0.61 2.61
C TYR A 183 -1.03 0.74 3.13
N GLY A 184 -0.94 1.75 2.26
CA GLY A 184 -0.51 3.09 2.64
C GLY A 184 -1.20 4.21 1.87
N ASP A 185 -1.58 5.26 2.58
CA ASP A 185 -2.12 6.50 2.00
C ASP A 185 -1.36 7.72 2.54
N SER A 186 -0.32 8.14 1.83
CA SER A 186 0.55 9.23 2.29
C SER A 186 -0.16 10.57 2.28
N ILE A 187 -0.99 10.81 1.26
CA ILE A 187 -1.70 12.07 1.06
C ILE A 187 -2.91 12.17 1.99
N GLY A 188 -3.50 11.03 2.35
CA GLY A 188 -4.60 10.92 3.31
C GLY A 188 -4.19 11.01 4.78
N GLY A 189 -2.92 11.31 5.09
CA GLY A 189 -2.40 11.35 6.45
C GLY A 189 -2.94 12.50 7.30
N LEU A 190 -2.93 12.32 8.62
CA LEU A 190 -3.39 13.32 9.61
C LEU A 190 -2.69 14.67 9.45
N ASN A 191 -1.40 14.67 9.12
CA ASN A 191 -0.59 15.86 8.91
C ASN A 191 -1.04 16.72 7.71
N ILE A 192 -1.82 16.15 6.78
CA ILE A 192 -2.32 16.86 5.58
C ILE A 192 -3.80 17.18 5.74
N LEU A 193 -4.62 16.20 6.10
CA LEU A 193 -6.07 16.36 6.20
C LEU A 193 -6.51 17.09 7.47
N GLY A 194 -5.70 17.01 8.54
CA GLY A 194 -6.09 17.42 9.88
C GLY A 194 -7.14 16.48 10.52
N PRO A 195 -7.42 16.65 11.82
CA PRO A 195 -8.20 15.68 12.59
C PRO A 195 -9.61 15.42 12.06
N LYS A 196 -10.35 16.48 11.74
CA LYS A 196 -11.77 16.39 11.34
C LYS A 196 -11.95 15.62 10.03
N LEU A 197 -11.16 15.94 9.01
CA LEU A 197 -11.25 15.25 7.72
C LEU A 197 -10.68 13.83 7.83
N SER A 198 -9.67 13.60 8.67
CA SER A 198 -9.14 12.26 8.90
C SER A 198 -10.19 11.33 9.50
N GLU A 199 -10.95 11.81 10.50
CA GLU A 199 -12.07 11.06 11.09
C GLU A 199 -13.14 10.75 10.05
N GLU A 200 -13.53 11.75 9.24
CA GLU A 200 -14.48 11.57 8.15
C GLU A 200 -14.02 10.53 7.12
N VAL A 201 -12.73 10.53 6.75
CA VAL A 201 -12.13 9.54 5.86
C VAL A 201 -12.14 8.16 6.48
N VAL A 202 -11.88 8.04 7.79
CA VAL A 202 -11.95 6.74 8.46
C VAL A 202 -13.36 6.16 8.38
N GLU A 203 -14.37 6.95 8.74
CA GLU A 203 -15.76 6.52 8.76
C GLU A 203 -16.28 6.15 7.36
N ARG A 204 -15.94 6.97 6.36
CA ARG A 204 -16.55 6.88 5.03
C ARG A 204 -15.79 5.99 4.07
N PHE A 205 -14.48 5.83 4.28
CA PHE A 205 -13.61 5.07 3.40
C PHE A 205 -12.88 3.94 4.10
N THR A 206 -12.01 4.26 5.06
CA THR A 206 -10.98 3.34 5.57
C THR A 206 -11.57 2.15 6.31
N TYR A 207 -12.47 2.40 7.27
CA TYR A 207 -13.10 1.33 8.04
C TYR A 207 -14.01 0.45 7.18
N PRO A 208 -14.91 1.00 6.33
CA PRO A 208 -15.69 0.17 5.41
C PRO A 208 -14.85 -0.66 4.43
N LEU A 209 -13.74 -0.10 3.91
CA LEU A 209 -12.79 -0.86 3.09
C LEU A 209 -12.25 -2.06 3.86
N PHE A 210 -11.73 -1.84 5.07
CA PHE A 210 -11.10 -2.93 5.83
C PHE A 210 -12.09 -3.96 6.36
N LYS A 211 -13.35 -3.61 6.64
CA LYS A 211 -14.40 -4.62 6.90
C LYS A 211 -14.63 -5.52 5.69
N ARG A 212 -14.58 -4.99 4.46
CA ARG A 212 -14.65 -5.80 3.23
C ARG A 212 -13.41 -6.64 3.03
N VAL A 213 -12.22 -6.09 3.29
CA VAL A 213 -10.96 -6.84 3.23
C VAL A 213 -10.95 -7.98 4.25
N GLU A 214 -11.38 -7.74 5.48
CA GLU A 214 -11.48 -8.75 6.55
C GLU A 214 -12.29 -9.97 6.11
N ALA A 215 -13.37 -9.75 5.37
CA ALA A 215 -14.25 -10.81 4.88
C ALA A 215 -13.64 -11.66 3.74
N VAL A 216 -12.71 -11.11 2.94
CA VAL A 216 -12.14 -11.80 1.76
C VAL A 216 -10.68 -12.22 1.92
N LEU A 217 -9.96 -11.65 2.90
CA LEU A 217 -8.56 -11.94 3.14
C LEU A 217 -8.41 -13.35 3.73
N LYS A 218 -7.74 -14.23 3.01
CA LYS A 218 -7.53 -15.64 3.40
C LYS A 218 -6.43 -15.76 4.45
N ASP A 219 -6.46 -16.83 5.23
CA ASP A 219 -5.45 -17.11 6.29
C ASP A 219 -4.03 -17.39 5.76
N LYS A 220 -3.83 -17.30 4.44
CA LYS A 220 -2.52 -17.40 3.78
C LYS A 220 -1.86 -16.04 3.55
N ALA A 221 -2.54 -14.94 3.89
CA ALA A 221 -2.04 -13.60 3.73
C ALA A 221 -2.36 -12.73 4.96
N ILE A 222 -1.57 -11.68 5.15
CA ILE A 222 -1.81 -10.63 6.14
C ILE A 222 -1.77 -9.25 5.48
N MET A 223 -2.60 -8.33 5.97
CA MET A 223 -2.52 -6.92 5.59
C MET A 223 -1.78 -6.10 6.65
N LEU A 224 -0.74 -5.41 6.20
CA LEU A 224 0.13 -4.54 6.97
C LEU A 224 -0.35 -3.10 6.74
N LEU A 225 -1.01 -2.53 7.73
CA LEU A 225 -1.46 -1.16 7.68
C LEU A 225 -0.29 -0.21 7.95
N CYS A 226 -0.17 0.83 7.14
CA CYS A 226 0.64 2.00 7.50
C CYS A 226 0.27 2.44 8.93
N PRO A 227 1.25 2.74 9.80
CA PRO A 227 0.96 3.14 11.18
C PRO A 227 0.02 4.35 11.26
N LYS A 228 0.11 5.30 10.32
CA LYS A 228 -0.83 6.44 10.25
C LYS A 228 -2.28 5.97 10.11
N THR A 229 -2.52 4.97 9.27
CA THR A 229 -3.84 4.36 9.07
C THR A 229 -4.28 3.57 10.31
N ALA A 230 -3.37 2.78 10.90
CA ALA A 230 -3.67 2.02 12.11
C ALA A 230 -4.06 2.94 13.28
N PHE A 231 -3.28 3.98 13.54
CA PHE A 231 -3.58 4.96 14.60
C PHE A 231 -4.83 5.80 14.30
N ALA A 232 -5.18 6.03 13.03
CA ALA A 232 -6.44 6.65 12.67
C ALA A 232 -7.65 5.75 13.04
N LEU A 233 -7.59 4.45 12.77
CA LEU A 233 -8.63 3.50 13.18
C LEU A 233 -8.77 3.40 14.70
N LEU A 234 -7.65 3.33 15.42
CA LEU A 234 -7.65 3.28 16.89
C LEU A 234 -8.14 4.59 17.51
N GLY A 235 -7.68 5.72 16.97
CA GLY A 235 -8.05 7.05 17.43
C GLY A 235 -9.50 7.43 17.15
N THR A 236 -10.20 6.67 16.31
CA THR A 236 -11.63 6.80 16.00
C THR A 236 -12.46 5.64 16.59
N GLU A 237 -11.86 4.83 17.46
CA GLU A 237 -12.55 3.70 18.13
C GLU A 237 -13.17 2.69 17.15
N LYS A 238 -12.53 2.50 15.98
CA LYS A 238 -12.92 1.50 14.96
C LYS A 238 -12.10 0.23 14.99
N ALA A 239 -11.04 0.23 15.78
CA ALA A 239 -10.19 -0.94 15.95
C ALA A 239 -9.55 -0.92 17.34
N VAL A 240 -9.05 -2.08 17.76
CA VAL A 240 -8.28 -2.27 18.98
C VAL A 240 -7.01 -3.06 18.69
N TRP A 241 -5.99 -2.84 19.52
CA TRP A 241 -4.80 -3.69 19.51
C TRP A 241 -5.09 -5.02 20.21
N ARG A 242 -4.57 -6.10 19.64
CA ARG A 242 -4.48 -7.42 20.29
C ARG A 242 -3.05 -7.91 20.26
N ASP A 243 -2.58 -8.40 21.39
CA ASP A 243 -1.21 -8.87 21.53
C ASP A 243 -1.10 -10.31 21.01
N ILE A 244 -0.03 -10.58 20.28
CA ILE A 244 0.38 -11.92 19.87
C ILE A 244 1.81 -12.12 20.37
N ASP A 245 1.97 -13.10 21.25
CA ASP A 245 3.27 -13.51 21.76
C ASP A 245 3.98 -14.39 20.72
N LEU A 246 5.20 -13.98 20.36
CA LEU A 246 6.09 -14.67 19.43
C LEU A 246 7.12 -15.55 20.17
N GLY A 247 7.15 -15.48 21.50
CA GLY A 247 8.01 -16.28 22.39
C GLY A 247 9.45 -15.79 22.51
N GLU A 248 9.92 -14.92 21.61
CA GLU A 248 11.29 -14.43 21.58
C GLU A 248 11.38 -13.06 20.90
N ALA A 249 12.48 -12.35 21.15
CA ALA A 249 12.79 -11.11 20.44
C ALA A 249 13.02 -11.38 18.96
N VAL A 250 12.40 -10.57 18.10
CA VAL A 250 12.44 -10.78 16.65
C VAL A 250 12.30 -9.47 15.89
N GLY A 251 12.89 -9.39 14.69
CA GLY A 251 12.70 -8.25 13.79
C GLY A 251 11.24 -8.10 13.38
N TYR A 252 10.77 -6.87 13.19
CA TYR A 252 9.36 -6.61 12.90
C TYR A 252 8.85 -7.30 11.64
N SER A 253 9.64 -7.27 10.56
CA SER A 253 9.35 -7.93 9.28
C SER A 253 9.16 -9.43 9.43
N GLU A 254 10.05 -10.08 10.19
CA GLU A 254 9.94 -11.51 10.53
C GLU A 254 8.71 -11.77 11.42
N GLY A 255 8.47 -10.92 12.41
CA GLY A 255 7.27 -11.00 13.27
C GLY A 255 5.97 -10.94 12.46
N CYS A 256 5.90 -10.06 11.46
CA CYS A 256 4.76 -9.96 10.53
C CYS A 256 4.54 -11.26 9.75
N LYS A 257 5.61 -11.93 9.30
CA LYS A 257 5.53 -13.24 8.64
C LYS A 257 5.02 -14.33 9.59
N ARG A 258 5.50 -14.37 10.84
CA ARG A 258 5.11 -15.37 11.85
C ARG A 258 3.64 -15.29 12.30
N ILE A 259 2.95 -14.19 12.01
CA ILE A 259 1.53 -14.00 12.32
C ILE A 259 0.59 -14.12 11.12
N ILE A 260 1.10 -14.49 9.94
CA ILE A 260 0.24 -14.89 8.82
C ILE A 260 -0.65 -16.06 9.29
N GLY A 261 -1.96 -15.93 9.07
CA GLY A 261 -2.96 -16.90 9.54
C GLY A 261 -3.34 -16.79 11.02
N LYS A 262 -2.68 -15.93 11.81
CA LYS A 262 -3.03 -15.63 13.22
C LYS A 262 -3.73 -14.27 13.38
N ALA A 263 -3.60 -13.40 12.38
CA ALA A 263 -4.27 -12.11 12.32
C ALA A 263 -4.53 -11.71 10.86
N LYS A 264 -5.55 -10.88 10.65
CA LYS A 264 -5.81 -10.25 9.34
C LYS A 264 -5.02 -8.97 9.16
N PHE A 265 -4.87 -8.20 10.24
CA PHE A 265 -4.25 -6.88 10.22
C PHE A 265 -3.17 -6.74 11.30
N THR A 266 -2.12 -6.00 10.97
CA THR A 266 -1.14 -5.44 11.92
C THR A 266 -0.69 -4.07 11.40
N GLY A 267 -0.05 -3.25 12.22
CA GLY A 267 0.34 -1.90 11.80
C GLY A 267 0.99 -1.04 12.88
N GLN A 268 1.58 -1.65 13.92
CA GLN A 268 2.23 -0.89 15.00
C GLN A 268 3.47 -0.12 14.53
N MET A 269 4.10 -0.57 13.44
CA MET A 269 5.33 -0.01 12.89
C MET A 269 5.31 -0.11 11.37
N CYS A 270 6.06 0.77 10.72
CA CYS A 270 6.23 0.74 9.27
C CYS A 270 7.12 -0.45 8.89
N VAL A 271 6.67 -1.26 7.93
CA VAL A 271 7.43 -2.42 7.42
C VAL A 271 8.75 -2.02 6.72
N LYS A 272 8.87 -0.75 6.29
CA LYS A 272 10.12 -0.19 5.77
C LYS A 272 11.17 0.03 6.87
N ASN A 273 10.78 -0.01 8.16
CA ASN A 273 11.72 0.05 9.27
C ASN A 273 12.37 -1.32 9.52
N LYS A 274 13.31 -1.68 8.63
CA LYS A 274 14.00 -2.99 8.63
C LYS A 274 14.79 -3.26 9.92
N GLY A 275 15.21 -2.21 10.63
CA GLY A 275 15.95 -2.31 11.90
C GLY A 275 15.08 -2.37 13.16
N PHE A 276 13.75 -2.33 13.05
CA PHE A 276 12.89 -2.36 14.23
C PHE A 276 12.80 -3.76 14.82
N GLU A 277 13.10 -3.87 16.11
CA GLU A 277 13.05 -5.13 16.87
C GLU A 277 11.92 -5.13 17.90
N LEU A 278 11.17 -6.22 17.93
CA LEU A 278 10.18 -6.53 18.97
C LEU A 278 10.90 -7.15 20.17
N LYS A 279 11.57 -6.33 20.99
CA LYS A 279 12.43 -6.81 22.09
C LYS A 279 11.72 -7.69 23.13
N ASN A 280 10.42 -7.48 23.32
CA ASN A 280 9.60 -8.27 24.24
C ASN A 280 8.93 -9.47 23.57
N GLY A 281 9.18 -9.71 22.28
CA GLY A 281 8.53 -10.76 21.50
C GLY A 281 7.03 -10.56 21.26
N ILE A 282 6.48 -9.38 21.52
CA ILE A 282 5.04 -9.11 21.35
C ILE A 282 4.83 -8.28 20.09
N ILE A 283 4.05 -8.81 19.15
CA ILE A 283 3.51 -8.05 18.02
C ILE A 283 2.03 -7.73 18.26
N LYS A 284 1.62 -6.53 17.86
CA LYS A 284 0.25 -6.02 17.95
C LYS A 284 -0.47 -6.31 16.64
N ALA A 285 -1.45 -7.20 16.70
CA ALA A 285 -2.48 -7.33 15.68
C ALA A 285 -3.55 -6.26 15.86
N ILE A 286 -4.29 -5.98 14.80
CA ILE A 286 -5.43 -5.06 14.80
C ILE A 286 -6.69 -5.88 14.59
N ASP A 287 -7.62 -5.79 15.54
CA ASP A 287 -8.97 -6.32 15.39
C ASP A 287 -9.92 -5.15 15.14
N LEU A 288 -10.70 -5.21 14.05
CA LEU A 288 -11.70 -4.21 13.72
C LEU A 288 -12.93 -4.41 14.62
N LEU A 289 -13.49 -3.32 15.14
CA LEU A 289 -14.71 -3.35 15.94
C LEU A 289 -15.97 -3.48 15.06
#